data_AF-A0A847D173-F1
#
_entry.id   AF-A0A847D173-F1
#
_cell.length_a   1.000
_cell.length_b   1.000
_cell.length_c   1.000
_cell.angle_alpha   90.00
_cell.angle_beta   90.00
_cell.angle_gamma   90.00
#
_symmetry.space_group_name_H-M   'P 1'
#
loop_
_entity.id
_entity.type
_entity.pdbx_description
1 polymer ?
#
loop_
_entity_poly.entity_id
_entity_poly.type
_entity_poly.pdbx_seq_one_letter_code
_entity_poly.pdbx_strand_id
1 'polypeptide(L)'
;MDKTIIYTKFSKTRKKEVSLRTTISQDSKGNLKVEKKGNIHSKEAIQNLINTYQRIKNISKKFEVVPIKQTGEYTVEFPFIKGVSLHEQVSSANSNKEFDALITYYMGLLDSIPTVKCSLGKDFENIFGKIEKGKEYICLKEGILDFNLSNLVIDYGGKTHFFDYEWCYDFPIPKDFVLFRALLVFYTNSTSRNFQSIEDFLKEYIEKTEDIKQYYAWEGHFQNKVVVKRQNHPVYPLSSIDVDVLDMKKEIEIKKEEIQLLKEDILKAKEEKETFEKKITSEIEEFRSFKKGMIWKILEKYRKIRYRLQGKKLD
;
A
#
# COMPACT_ATOMS: atom_id res chain seq x y z
N MET A 1 8.14 -15.65 -21.44
CA MET A 1 6.98 -16.09 -20.64
C MET A 1 6.39 -14.84 -20.02
N ASP A 2 5.21 -14.45 -20.48
CA ASP A 2 4.55 -13.25 -19.99
C ASP A 2 4.20 -13.43 -18.52
N LYS A 3 4.72 -12.51 -17.69
CA LYS A 3 4.40 -12.42 -16.27
C LYS A 3 3.53 -11.19 -16.08
N THR A 4 2.36 -11.37 -15.49
CA THR A 4 1.48 -10.26 -15.14
C THR A 4 1.73 -9.85 -13.70
N ILE A 5 2.10 -8.59 -13.48
CA ILE A 5 2.15 -8.02 -12.13
C ILE A 5 0.73 -7.74 -11.68
N ILE A 6 0.34 -8.32 -10.54
CA ILE A 6 -0.98 -8.14 -9.93
C ILE A 6 -0.91 -7.05 -8.86
N TYR A 7 0.17 -7.04 -8.08
CA TYR A 7 0.30 -6.14 -6.95
C TYR A 7 1.73 -5.65 -6.82
N THR A 8 1.88 -4.39 -6.43
CA THR A 8 3.18 -3.83 -6.05
C THR A 8 3.07 -2.92 -4.84
N LYS A 9 4.05 -3.04 -3.94
CA LYS A 9 4.19 -2.24 -2.72
C LYS A 9 5.58 -1.65 -2.66
N PHE A 10 5.67 -0.36 -2.36
CA PHE A 10 6.95 0.34 -2.19
C PHE A 10 7.10 0.85 -0.76
N SER A 11 8.24 0.56 -0.14
CA SER A 11 8.63 1.14 1.14
C SER A 11 9.19 2.56 0.99
N LYS A 12 8.40 3.49 0.44
CA LYS A 12 8.86 4.85 0.07
C LYS A 12 9.29 5.72 1.25
N THR A 13 8.75 5.46 2.43
CA THR A 13 9.10 6.18 3.66
C THR A 13 10.41 5.74 4.26
N ARG A 14 10.94 4.58 3.86
CA ARG A 14 12.19 4.05 4.40
C ARG A 14 13.41 4.68 3.73
N LYS A 15 14.53 4.75 4.45
CA LYS A 15 15.82 5.17 3.90
C LYS A 15 16.25 4.22 2.78
N LYS A 16 17.04 4.71 1.82
CA LYS A 16 17.36 3.99 0.56
C LYS A 16 18.03 2.65 0.81
N GLU A 17 18.81 2.54 1.88
CA GLU A 17 19.56 1.36 2.31
C GLU A 17 18.64 0.19 2.71
N VAL A 18 17.41 0.50 3.14
CA VAL A 18 16.43 -0.47 3.65
C VAL A 18 15.07 -0.36 2.94
N SER A 19 15.05 0.30 1.77
CA SER A 19 13.86 0.46 0.95
C SER A 19 13.80 -0.63 -0.12
N LEU A 20 12.78 -1.49 -0.02
CA LEU A 20 12.53 -2.58 -0.96
C LEU A 20 11.18 -2.36 -1.67
N ARG A 21 11.06 -2.92 -2.87
CA ARG A 21 9.81 -3.06 -3.60
C ARG A 21 9.37 -4.52 -3.52
N THR A 22 8.16 -4.75 -3.05
CA THR A 22 7.52 -6.07 -3.10
C THR A 22 6.58 -6.12 -4.29
N THR A 23 6.64 -7.19 -5.08
CA THR A 23 5.79 -7.40 -6.25
C THR A 23 5.21 -8.81 -6.23
N ILE A 24 3.90 -8.93 -6.41
CA ILE A 24 3.25 -10.23 -6.65
C ILE A 24 2.98 -10.34 -8.14
N SER A 25 3.49 -11.40 -8.74
CA SER A 25 3.31 -11.70 -10.16
C SER A 25 2.64 -13.05 -10.37
N GLN A 26 1.91 -13.17 -11.46
CA GLN A 26 1.29 -14.40 -11.92
C GLN A 26 1.89 -14.82 -13.26
N ASP A 27 2.26 -16.10 -13.36
CA ASP A 27 2.69 -16.69 -14.62
C ASP A 27 1.50 -17.10 -15.50
N SER A 28 1.77 -17.50 -16.74
CA SER A 28 0.74 -17.95 -17.69
C SER A 28 -0.02 -19.21 -17.25
N LYS A 29 0.44 -19.92 -16.22
CA LYS A 29 -0.21 -21.10 -15.62
C LYS A 29 -1.01 -20.74 -14.38
N GLY A 30 -1.05 -19.46 -14.00
CA GLY A 30 -1.77 -18.98 -12.82
C GLY A 30 -0.99 -19.07 -11.51
N ASN A 31 0.29 -19.48 -11.53
CA ASN A 31 1.09 -19.58 -10.31
C ASN A 31 1.52 -18.19 -9.85
N LEU A 32 1.37 -17.94 -8.55
CA LEU A 32 1.76 -16.69 -7.91
C LEU A 32 3.16 -16.76 -7.34
N LYS A 33 3.86 -15.63 -7.41
CA LYS A 33 5.21 -15.47 -6.89
C LYS A 33 5.41 -14.09 -6.31
N VAL A 34 6.14 -14.02 -5.20
CA VAL A 34 6.51 -12.76 -4.56
C VAL A 34 7.97 -12.46 -4.87
N GLU A 35 8.25 -11.25 -5.35
CA GLU A 35 9.59 -10.70 -5.53
C GLU A 35 9.80 -9.57 -4.53
N LYS A 36 10.92 -9.56 -3.81
CA LYS A 36 11.45 -8.36 -3.16
C LYS A 36 12.68 -7.88 -3.91
N LYS A 37 12.63 -6.63 -4.36
CA LYS A 37 13.69 -5.99 -5.13
C LYS A 37 14.16 -4.72 -4.46
N GLY A 38 15.46 -4.67 -4.16
CA GLY A 38 16.13 -3.48 -3.65
C GLY A 38 16.64 -2.55 -4.76
N ASN A 39 17.40 -1.55 -4.34
CA ASN A 39 18.17 -0.67 -5.22
C ASN A 39 19.67 -0.83 -4.95
N ILE A 40 20.52 -0.06 -5.63
CA ILE A 40 21.99 -0.13 -5.49
C ILE A 40 22.48 0.08 -4.04
N HIS A 41 21.72 0.81 -3.22
CA HIS A 41 22.02 1.07 -1.81
C HIS A 41 21.50 -0.04 -0.88
N SER A 42 20.62 -0.94 -1.34
CA SER A 42 19.94 -1.95 -0.49
C SER A 42 20.57 -3.34 -0.56
N LYS A 43 21.82 -3.45 -1.03
CA LYS A 43 22.53 -4.73 -1.16
C LYS A 43 22.59 -5.48 0.17
N GLU A 44 22.94 -4.76 1.24
CA GLU A 44 23.04 -5.32 2.59
C GLU A 44 21.69 -5.81 3.10
N ALA A 45 20.58 -5.09 2.84
CA ALA A 45 19.25 -5.53 3.22
C ALA A 45 18.83 -6.84 2.52
N ILE A 46 19.15 -6.97 1.23
CA ILE A 46 18.90 -8.22 0.47
C ILE A 46 19.76 -9.37 1.01
N GLN A 47 21.04 -9.12 1.30
CA GLN A 47 21.91 -10.14 1.89
C GLN A 47 21.45 -10.51 3.30
N ASN A 48 20.95 -9.56 4.09
CA ASN A 48 20.42 -9.81 5.43
C ASN A 48 19.21 -10.75 5.37
N LEU A 49 18.30 -10.57 4.42
CA LEU A 49 17.17 -11.50 4.24
C LEU A 49 17.64 -12.95 4.01
N ILE A 50 18.63 -13.14 3.14
CA ILE A 50 19.18 -14.47 2.84
C ILE A 50 19.85 -15.07 4.07
N ASN A 51 20.69 -14.30 4.76
CA ASN A 51 21.40 -14.74 5.95
C ASN A 51 20.43 -15.07 7.08
N THR A 52 19.43 -14.22 7.30
CA THR A 52 18.35 -14.41 8.26
C THR A 52 17.64 -15.74 8.00
N TYR A 53 17.20 -16.01 6.76
CA TYR A 53 16.55 -17.26 6.43
C TYR A 53 17.39 -18.48 6.85
N GLN A 54 18.70 -18.46 6.56
CA GLN A 54 19.57 -19.58 6.94
C GLN A 54 19.65 -19.78 8.46
N ARG A 55 19.63 -18.70 9.25
CA ARG A 55 19.62 -18.77 10.71
C ARG A 55 18.30 -19.31 11.26
N ILE A 56 17.17 -18.85 10.71
CA ILE A 56 15.85 -19.07 11.34
C ILE A 56 14.99 -20.15 10.67
N LYS A 57 15.39 -20.73 9.53
CA LYS A 57 14.56 -21.68 8.74
C LYS A 57 13.96 -22.85 9.53
N ASN A 58 14.64 -23.29 10.60
CA ASN A 58 14.21 -24.40 11.46
C ASN A 58 14.01 -23.96 12.92
N ILE A 59 13.74 -22.67 13.15
CA ILE A 59 13.70 -22.11 14.51
C ILE A 59 12.56 -22.66 15.37
N SER A 60 11.47 -23.09 14.75
CA SER A 60 10.32 -23.68 15.41
C SER A 60 9.72 -24.81 14.58
N LYS A 61 9.05 -25.74 15.27
CA LYS A 61 8.20 -26.76 14.63
C LYS A 61 6.74 -26.32 14.47
N LYS A 62 6.33 -25.20 15.09
CA LYS A 62 4.94 -24.72 15.07
C LYS A 62 4.60 -23.88 13.84
N PHE A 63 5.61 -23.34 13.15
CA PHE A 63 5.45 -22.58 11.92
C PHE A 63 6.61 -22.87 10.97
N GLU A 64 6.40 -22.67 9.68
CA GLU A 64 7.45 -22.72 8.66
C GLU A 64 7.91 -21.30 8.33
N VAL A 65 9.22 -21.09 8.29
CA VAL A 65 9.77 -19.85 7.72
C VAL A 65 9.79 -19.98 6.21
N VAL A 66 9.12 -19.06 5.52
CA VAL A 66 8.96 -19.11 4.06
C VAL A 66 10.33 -19.04 3.38
N PRO A 67 10.67 -20.01 2.50
CA PRO A 67 11.97 -20.05 1.85
C PRO A 67 12.19 -18.90 0.90
N ILE A 68 13.45 -18.44 0.84
CA ILE A 68 13.90 -17.37 -0.03
C ILE A 68 14.89 -17.92 -1.07
N LYS A 69 14.79 -17.39 -2.30
CA LYS A 69 15.75 -17.66 -3.37
C LYS A 69 16.28 -16.36 -3.92
N GLN A 70 17.60 -16.19 -3.94
CA GLN A 70 18.21 -15.08 -4.65
C GLN A 70 18.18 -15.34 -6.17
N THR A 71 17.71 -14.36 -6.92
CA THR A 71 17.64 -14.42 -8.40
C THR A 71 18.36 -13.27 -9.10
N GLY A 72 18.87 -12.32 -8.33
CA GLY A 72 19.77 -11.28 -8.80
C GLY A 72 20.51 -10.63 -7.64
N GLU A 73 21.44 -9.75 -7.95
CA GLU A 73 22.25 -9.05 -6.93
C GLU A 73 21.38 -8.30 -5.90
N TYR A 74 20.26 -7.73 -6.34
CA TYR A 74 19.33 -6.96 -5.52
C TYR A 74 17.94 -7.57 -5.45
N THR A 75 17.79 -8.85 -5.81
CA THR A 75 16.47 -9.47 -5.99
C THR A 75 16.41 -10.84 -5.34
N VAL A 76 15.36 -11.02 -4.55
CA VAL A 76 14.99 -12.27 -3.91
C VAL A 76 13.54 -12.59 -4.18
N GLU A 77 13.23 -13.87 -4.21
CA GLU A 77 11.90 -14.38 -4.48
C GLU A 77 11.44 -15.34 -3.38
N PHE A 78 10.13 -15.33 -3.14
CA PHE A 78 9.44 -16.20 -2.20
C PHE A 78 8.29 -16.92 -2.93
N PRO A 79 7.95 -18.15 -2.50
CA PRO A 79 6.67 -18.73 -2.89
C PRO A 79 5.53 -17.87 -2.33
N PHE A 80 4.45 -17.73 -3.10
CA PHE A 80 3.23 -17.11 -2.59
C PHE A 80 2.47 -18.12 -1.73
N ILE A 81 2.18 -17.75 -0.48
CA ILE A 81 1.40 -18.60 0.44
C ILE A 81 -0.08 -18.23 0.30
N LYS A 82 -0.91 -19.19 -0.07
CA LYS A 82 -2.37 -19.03 -0.10
C LYS A 82 -2.92 -19.31 1.29
N GLY A 83 -3.58 -18.32 1.88
CA GLY A 83 -4.12 -18.41 3.23
C GLY A 83 -4.64 -17.07 3.71
N VAL A 84 -4.92 -16.97 5.00
CA VAL A 84 -5.38 -15.74 5.65
C VAL A 84 -4.32 -15.32 6.68
N SER A 85 -3.98 -14.04 6.73
CA SER A 85 -3.03 -13.55 7.72
C SER A 85 -3.63 -13.61 9.13
N LEU A 86 -2.79 -13.82 10.16
CA LEU A 86 -3.27 -13.82 11.54
C LEU A 86 -3.82 -12.43 11.92
N HIS A 87 -3.29 -11.36 11.32
CA HIS A 87 -3.85 -10.02 11.44
C HIS A 87 -5.31 -9.98 10.95
N GLU A 88 -5.60 -10.48 9.75
CA GLU A 88 -6.96 -10.52 9.21
C GLU A 88 -7.88 -11.38 10.08
N GLN A 89 -7.43 -12.54 10.54
CA GLN A 89 -8.22 -13.40 11.43
C GLN A 89 -8.59 -12.67 12.72
N VAL A 90 -7.60 -12.04 13.39
CA VAL A 90 -7.82 -11.28 14.63
C VAL A 90 -8.72 -10.08 14.39
N SER A 91 -8.56 -9.36 13.28
CA SER A 91 -9.42 -8.23 12.91
C SER A 91 -10.86 -8.64 12.59
N SER A 92 -11.07 -9.89 12.13
CA SER A 92 -12.38 -10.44 11.79
C SER A 92 -13.05 -11.22 12.93
N ALA A 93 -12.42 -11.30 14.11
CA ALA A 93 -12.94 -12.05 15.24
C ALA A 93 -14.30 -11.50 15.71
N ASN A 94 -15.30 -12.38 15.77
CA ASN A 94 -16.71 -12.02 16.04
C ASN A 94 -17.02 -11.90 17.54
N SER A 95 -16.09 -12.31 18.40
CA SER A 95 -16.24 -12.23 19.86
C SER A 95 -14.90 -11.98 20.55
N ASN A 96 -14.94 -11.48 21.79
CA ASN A 96 -13.72 -11.33 22.61
C ASN A 96 -13.04 -12.66 22.88
N LYS A 97 -13.81 -13.74 23.09
CA LYS A 97 -13.26 -15.08 23.29
C LYS A 97 -12.46 -15.58 22.08
N GLU A 98 -12.96 -15.34 20.87
CA GLU A 98 -12.27 -15.70 19.63
C GLU A 98 -11.00 -14.87 19.44
N PHE A 99 -11.09 -13.57 19.69
CA PHE A 99 -9.95 -12.65 19.67
C PHE A 99 -8.85 -13.11 20.64
N ASP A 100 -9.19 -13.37 21.91
CA ASP A 100 -8.26 -13.82 22.93
C ASP A 100 -7.62 -15.17 22.58
N ALA A 101 -8.40 -16.08 21.98
CA ALA A 101 -7.89 -17.36 21.51
C ALA A 101 -6.85 -17.18 20.39
N LEU A 102 -7.06 -16.24 19.46
CA LEU A 102 -6.11 -15.95 18.38
C LEU A 102 -4.84 -15.23 18.88
N ILE A 103 -4.96 -14.31 19.84
CA ILE A 103 -3.80 -13.69 20.49
C ILE A 103 -3.02 -14.74 21.31
N THR A 104 -3.72 -15.61 22.04
CA THR A 104 -3.09 -16.72 22.76
C THR A 104 -2.38 -17.69 21.80
N TYR A 105 -2.99 -17.96 20.64
CA TYR A 105 -2.36 -18.75 19.59
C TYR A 105 -1.07 -18.10 19.08
N TYR A 106 -1.10 -16.79 18.81
CA TYR A 106 0.09 -15.99 18.45
C TYR A 106 1.19 -16.10 19.52
N MET A 107 0.85 -15.88 20.79
CA MET A 107 1.80 -16.00 21.91
C MET A 107 2.39 -17.41 21.97
N GLY A 108 1.57 -18.45 21.73
CA GLY A 108 2.05 -19.83 21.65
C GLY A 108 2.99 -20.11 20.47
N LEU A 109 2.93 -19.34 19.39
CA LEU A 109 3.93 -19.37 18.31
C LEU A 109 5.21 -18.64 18.74
N LEU A 110 5.09 -17.47 19.35
CA LEU A 110 6.23 -16.70 19.86
C LEU A 110 7.02 -17.48 20.92
N ASP A 111 6.32 -18.15 21.84
CA ASP A 111 6.90 -19.00 22.88
C ASP A 111 7.59 -20.26 22.34
N SER A 112 7.29 -20.64 21.09
CA SER A 112 7.97 -21.76 20.45
C SER A 112 9.35 -21.42 19.90
N ILE A 113 9.72 -20.13 19.91
CA ILE A 113 11.03 -19.65 19.49
C ILE A 113 12.02 -19.81 20.67
N PRO A 114 13.22 -20.40 20.45
CA PRO A 114 14.21 -20.56 21.52
C PRO A 114 14.59 -19.24 22.17
N THR A 115 14.60 -19.24 23.51
CA THR A 115 14.95 -18.06 24.32
C THR A 115 16.25 -18.24 25.09
N VAL A 116 16.82 -17.12 25.50
CA VAL A 116 18.00 -17.04 26.36
C VAL A 116 17.82 -15.90 27.35
N LYS A 117 18.27 -16.08 28.59
CA LYS A 117 18.36 -14.99 29.57
C LYS A 117 19.64 -14.21 29.30
N CYS A 118 19.55 -12.93 29.00
CA CYS A 118 20.75 -12.10 28.78
C CYS A 118 20.52 -10.63 29.12
N SER A 119 21.62 -9.92 29.37
CA SER A 119 21.64 -8.45 29.31
C SER A 119 21.80 -7.98 27.87
N LEU A 120 21.23 -6.82 27.56
CA LEU A 120 21.30 -6.24 26.22
C LEU A 120 22.70 -5.66 25.96
N GLY A 121 23.20 -5.89 24.75
CA GLY A 121 24.53 -5.47 24.32
C GLY A 121 24.53 -4.18 23.50
N LYS A 122 25.73 -3.78 23.06
CA LYS A 122 25.93 -2.59 22.21
C LYS A 122 25.20 -2.69 20.87
N ASP A 123 25.10 -3.88 20.27
CA ASP A 123 24.42 -4.05 18.97
C ASP A 123 22.91 -3.75 19.08
N PHE A 124 22.29 -4.20 20.18
CA PHE A 124 20.93 -3.82 20.52
C PHE A 124 20.82 -2.30 20.73
N GLU A 125 21.69 -1.72 21.57
CA GLU A 125 21.69 -0.28 21.86
C GLU A 125 21.89 0.58 20.59
N ASN A 126 22.70 0.13 19.65
CA ASN A 126 22.92 0.81 18.38
C ASN A 126 21.65 0.90 17.52
N ILE A 127 20.77 -0.11 17.60
CA ILE A 127 19.55 -0.20 16.79
C ILE A 127 18.37 0.45 17.51
N PHE A 128 18.19 0.15 18.79
CA PHE A 128 17.01 0.50 19.58
C PHE A 128 17.28 1.65 20.57
N GLY A 129 18.51 2.13 20.68
CA GLY A 129 18.86 3.22 21.59
C GLY A 129 19.10 2.73 23.02
N LYS A 130 19.05 3.66 23.96
CA LYS A 130 19.52 3.46 25.34
C LYS A 130 18.94 2.20 26.00
N ILE A 131 19.81 1.45 26.67
CA ILE A 131 19.48 0.26 27.45
C ILE A 131 19.74 0.47 28.94
N GLU A 132 19.05 -0.31 29.77
CA GLU A 132 19.33 -0.41 31.21
C GLU A 132 20.47 -1.40 31.44
N LYS A 133 21.62 -0.91 31.93
CA LYS A 133 22.81 -1.74 32.11
C LYS A 133 22.61 -2.74 33.24
N GLY A 134 22.93 -4.00 32.98
CA GLY A 134 22.86 -5.08 33.97
C GLY A 134 21.47 -5.66 34.19
N LYS A 135 20.41 -5.07 33.61
CA LYS A 135 19.09 -5.69 33.58
C LYS A 135 19.11 -6.92 32.69
N GLU A 136 18.51 -7.99 33.16
CA GLU A 136 18.36 -9.24 32.42
C GLU A 136 16.95 -9.35 31.83
N TYR A 137 16.88 -9.85 30.60
CA TYR A 137 15.65 -10.07 29.87
C TYR A 137 15.58 -11.53 29.41
N ILE A 138 14.36 -12.04 29.23
CA ILE A 138 14.15 -13.25 28.43
C ILE A 138 14.09 -12.82 26.97
N CYS A 139 15.15 -13.10 26.23
CA CYS A 139 15.29 -12.71 24.84
C CYS A 139 15.04 -13.90 23.91
N LEU A 140 14.47 -13.64 22.74
CA LEU A 140 14.59 -14.55 21.61
C LEU A 140 16.06 -14.68 21.26
N LYS A 141 16.57 -15.92 21.17
CA LYS A 141 17.98 -16.17 20.89
C LYS A 141 18.39 -15.61 19.52
N GLU A 142 17.55 -15.84 18.52
CA GLU A 142 17.64 -15.16 17.23
C GLU A 142 16.81 -13.88 17.30
N GLY A 143 17.38 -12.73 16.93
CA GLY A 143 16.75 -11.42 17.08
C GLY A 143 15.66 -11.15 16.05
N ILE A 144 14.51 -11.81 16.16
CA ILE A 144 13.38 -11.67 15.24
C ILE A 144 12.45 -10.54 15.72
N LEU A 145 12.63 -9.32 15.18
CA LEU A 145 11.79 -8.17 15.55
C LEU A 145 10.43 -8.17 14.83
N ASP A 146 10.37 -8.61 13.58
CA ASP A 146 9.18 -8.50 12.72
C ASP A 146 8.27 -9.74 12.72
N PHE A 147 8.20 -10.44 13.86
CA PHE A 147 7.23 -11.50 14.09
C PHE A 147 5.81 -10.95 14.31
N ASN A 148 5.33 -10.07 13.43
CA ASN A 148 4.02 -9.42 13.55
C ASN A 148 2.89 -10.32 13.05
N LEU A 149 1.66 -10.08 13.51
CA LEU A 149 0.48 -10.84 13.07
C LEU A 149 0.26 -10.80 11.55
N SER A 150 0.59 -9.69 10.88
CA SER A 150 0.45 -9.56 9.43
C SER A 150 1.46 -10.41 8.65
N ASN A 151 2.56 -10.79 9.30
CA ASN A 151 3.66 -11.56 8.73
C ASN A 151 3.50 -13.07 8.95
N LEU A 152 2.38 -13.48 9.55
CA LEU A 152 2.01 -14.87 9.79
C LEU A 152 0.76 -15.18 8.97
N VAL A 153 0.86 -16.13 8.04
CA VAL A 153 -0.27 -16.61 7.24
C VAL A 153 -0.58 -18.06 7.61
N ILE A 154 -1.84 -18.33 7.88
CA ILE A 154 -2.35 -19.69 8.06
C ILE A 154 -2.90 -20.15 6.72
N ASP A 155 -2.31 -21.20 6.16
CA ASP A 155 -2.79 -21.79 4.90
C ASP A 155 -4.09 -22.57 5.10
N TYR A 156 -4.73 -22.97 4.00
CA TYR A 156 -5.98 -23.75 4.06
C TYR A 156 -5.82 -25.15 4.66
N GLY A 157 -4.59 -25.63 4.84
CA GLY A 157 -4.29 -26.87 5.57
C GLY A 157 -4.09 -26.65 7.07
N GLY A 158 -4.18 -25.40 7.56
CA GLY A 158 -3.99 -25.04 8.97
C GLY A 158 -2.53 -24.87 9.36
N LYS A 159 -1.58 -24.84 8.42
CA LYS A 159 -0.16 -24.63 8.70
C LYS A 159 0.15 -23.14 8.72
N THR A 160 0.92 -22.72 9.73
CA THR A 160 1.38 -21.32 9.86
C THR A 160 2.70 -21.11 9.14
N HIS A 161 2.76 -20.04 8.36
CA HIS A 161 3.89 -19.61 7.57
C HIS A 161 4.34 -18.22 8.02
N PHE A 162 5.60 -18.08 8.42
CA PHE A 162 6.23 -16.81 8.75
C PHE A 162 7.00 -16.29 7.53
N PHE A 163 6.61 -15.12 7.05
CA PHE A 163 7.26 -14.44 5.93
C PHE A 163 7.67 -13.02 6.33
N ASP A 164 8.37 -12.33 5.44
CA ASP A 164 8.78 -10.94 5.64
C ASP A 164 9.63 -10.73 6.91
N TYR A 165 10.75 -11.46 6.97
CA TYR A 165 11.78 -11.40 8.02
C TYR A 165 12.88 -10.36 7.71
N GLU A 166 12.48 -9.17 7.28
CA GLU A 166 13.36 -8.04 6.95
C GLU A 166 14.10 -7.49 8.18
N TRP A 167 13.44 -7.49 9.34
CA TRP A 167 13.96 -6.95 10.60
C TRP A 167 14.32 -8.07 11.55
N CYS A 168 15.27 -8.88 11.12
CA CYS A 168 15.92 -9.86 11.96
C CYS A 168 17.40 -9.54 12.11
N TYR A 169 17.91 -9.74 13.32
CA TYR A 169 19.26 -9.44 13.73
C TYR A 169 19.97 -10.69 14.25
N ASP A 170 21.28 -10.64 14.30
CA ASP A 170 22.17 -11.68 14.81
C ASP A 170 22.47 -11.54 16.32
N PHE A 171 21.76 -10.64 17.00
CA PHE A 171 21.80 -10.47 18.45
C PHE A 171 20.42 -10.72 19.09
N PRO A 172 20.36 -11.11 20.37
CA PRO A 172 19.10 -11.40 21.05
C PRO A 172 18.20 -10.17 21.23
N ILE A 173 16.88 -10.36 21.15
CA ILE A 173 15.87 -9.30 21.37
C ILE A 173 14.89 -9.73 22.46
N PRO A 174 14.52 -8.87 23.43
CA PRO A 174 13.53 -9.22 24.46
C PRO A 174 12.22 -9.75 23.85
N LYS A 175 11.77 -10.92 24.30
CA LYS A 175 10.54 -11.56 23.79
C LYS A 175 9.33 -10.64 23.95
N ASP A 176 9.21 -10.00 25.11
CA ASP A 176 8.10 -9.10 25.42
C ASP A 176 8.12 -7.84 24.57
N PHE A 177 9.29 -7.39 24.10
CA PHE A 177 9.38 -6.29 23.15
C PHE A 177 8.85 -6.68 21.76
N VAL A 178 9.07 -7.94 21.33
CA VAL A 178 8.48 -8.47 20.09
C VAL A 178 6.96 -8.60 20.21
N LEU A 179 6.46 -9.09 21.35
CA LEU A 179 5.03 -9.14 21.65
C LEU A 179 4.41 -7.73 21.64
N PHE A 180 5.02 -6.78 22.36
CA PHE A 180 4.62 -5.37 22.37
C PHE A 180 4.50 -4.81 20.95
N ARG A 181 5.54 -5.00 20.13
CA ARG A 181 5.56 -4.48 18.76
C ARG A 181 4.44 -5.09 17.92
N ALA A 182 4.22 -6.40 17.99
CA ALA A 182 3.17 -7.07 17.22
C ALA A 182 1.76 -6.56 17.60
N LEU A 183 1.50 -6.38 18.90
CA LEU A 183 0.24 -5.83 19.42
C LEU A 183 0.05 -4.36 19.04
N LEU A 184 1.11 -3.55 19.15
CA LEU A 184 1.09 -2.13 18.79
C LEU A 184 0.89 -1.93 17.28
N VAL A 185 1.56 -2.70 16.44
CA VAL A 185 1.33 -2.74 14.98
C VAL A 185 -0.10 -3.15 14.68
N PHE A 186 -0.61 -4.18 15.35
CA PHE A 186 -1.98 -4.63 15.14
C PHE A 186 -2.99 -3.54 15.51
N TYR A 187 -2.90 -2.97 16.72
CA TYR A 187 -3.80 -1.93 17.21
C TYR A 187 -3.84 -0.72 16.27
N THR A 188 -2.67 -0.28 15.80
CA THR A 188 -2.55 0.92 14.96
C THR A 188 -3.03 0.74 13.52
N ASN A 189 -3.11 -0.50 13.02
CA ASN A 189 -3.61 -0.82 11.68
C ASN A 189 -5.02 -1.42 11.70
N SER A 190 -5.64 -1.57 12.87
CA SER A 190 -6.99 -2.11 13.02
C SER A 190 -7.99 -0.97 13.12
N THR A 191 -8.84 -0.81 12.09
CA THR A 191 -9.87 0.25 12.06
C THR A 191 -11.25 -0.24 12.49
N SER A 192 -11.45 -1.55 12.61
CA SER A 192 -12.78 -2.19 12.71
C SER A 192 -13.21 -2.55 14.13
N ARG A 193 -12.33 -2.47 15.13
CA ARG A 193 -12.60 -2.95 16.49
C ARG A 193 -12.48 -1.79 17.49
N ASN A 194 -13.50 -1.65 18.34
CA ASN A 194 -13.50 -0.68 19.43
C ASN A 194 -12.62 -1.19 20.56
N PHE A 195 -11.32 -0.97 20.46
CA PHE A 195 -10.42 -1.20 21.57
C PHE A 195 -10.59 -0.09 22.62
N GLN A 196 -10.26 -0.44 23.85
CA GLN A 196 -9.91 0.55 24.89
C GLN A 196 -8.64 1.33 24.51
N SER A 197 -8.10 2.12 25.44
CA SER A 197 -6.82 2.79 25.22
C SER A 197 -5.74 1.77 24.83
N ILE A 198 -4.76 2.21 24.05
CA ILE A 198 -3.66 1.34 23.63
C ILE A 198 -2.87 0.82 24.84
N GLU A 199 -2.75 1.64 25.88
CA GLU A 199 -2.12 1.25 27.13
C GLU A 199 -2.88 0.12 27.82
N ASP A 200 -4.20 0.19 27.88
CA ASP A 200 -4.99 -0.86 28.56
C ASP A 200 -4.98 -2.15 27.75
N PHE A 201 -5.06 -2.07 26.42
CA PHE A 201 -4.91 -3.22 25.53
C PHE A 201 -3.54 -3.92 25.71
N LEU A 202 -2.45 -3.16 25.80
CA LEU A 202 -1.12 -3.74 26.00
C LEU A 202 -0.97 -4.41 27.38
N LYS A 203 -1.58 -3.84 28.43
CA LYS A 203 -1.53 -4.41 29.80
C LYS A 203 -2.24 -5.75 29.92
N GLU A 204 -3.19 -6.06 29.04
CA GLU A 204 -3.88 -7.36 29.05
C GLU A 204 -2.95 -8.53 28.71
N TYR A 205 -1.90 -8.29 27.93
CA TYR A 205 -1.02 -9.34 27.41
C TYR A 205 0.45 -9.20 27.83
N ILE A 206 0.88 -8.01 28.29
CA ILE A 206 2.25 -7.77 28.77
C ILE A 206 2.25 -7.75 30.30
N GLU A 207 2.86 -8.76 30.90
CA GLU A 207 2.91 -8.92 32.36
C GLU A 207 3.64 -7.75 33.06
N LYS A 208 4.79 -7.34 32.52
CA LYS A 208 5.64 -6.28 33.10
C LYS A 208 5.32 -4.91 32.49
N THR A 209 4.24 -4.31 32.96
CA THR A 209 3.73 -3.03 32.44
C THR A 209 4.71 -1.86 32.61
N GLU A 210 5.60 -1.92 33.60
CA GLU A 210 6.70 -0.97 33.80
C GLU A 210 7.68 -0.88 32.62
N ASP A 211 7.83 -1.95 31.85
CA ASP A 211 8.74 -2.01 30.69
C ASP A 211 8.11 -1.37 29.43
N ILE A 212 6.79 -1.17 29.38
CA ILE A 212 6.08 -0.65 28.20
C ILE A 212 6.64 0.72 27.76
N LYS A 213 6.97 1.60 28.71
CA LYS A 213 7.57 2.91 28.39
C LYS A 213 8.92 2.76 27.70
N GLN A 214 9.72 1.78 28.12
CA GLN A 214 11.01 1.48 27.51
C GLN A 214 10.82 0.88 26.10
N TYR A 215 9.81 0.05 25.91
CA TYR A 215 9.48 -0.51 24.60
C TYR A 215 9.06 0.56 23.59
N TYR A 216 8.25 1.55 24.00
CA TYR A 216 7.96 2.72 23.16
C TYR A 216 9.22 3.51 22.79
N ALA A 217 10.15 3.69 23.73
CA ALA A 217 11.41 4.38 23.45
C ALA A 217 12.28 3.63 22.44
N TRP A 218 12.39 2.30 22.58
CA TRP A 218 13.11 1.43 21.64
C TRP A 218 12.49 1.43 20.25
N GLU A 219 11.17 1.34 20.19
CA GLU A 219 10.40 1.43 18.95
C GLU A 219 10.62 2.77 18.24
N GLY A 220 10.49 3.88 18.97
CA GLY A 220 10.70 5.22 18.42
C GLY A 220 12.13 5.42 17.89
N HIS A 221 13.14 4.88 18.57
CA HIS A 221 14.52 4.94 18.10
C HIS A 221 14.72 4.11 16.82
N PHE A 222 14.22 2.87 16.81
CA PHE A 222 14.28 2.00 15.64
C PHE A 222 13.63 2.65 14.41
N GLN A 223 12.44 3.24 14.58
CA GLN A 223 11.74 3.92 13.48
C GLN A 223 12.52 5.12 12.93
N ASN A 224 13.05 5.97 13.81
CA ASN A 224 13.91 7.09 13.40
C ASN A 224 15.19 6.63 12.67
N LYS A 225 15.66 5.42 12.98
CA LYS A 225 16.81 4.81 12.29
C LYS A 225 16.46 4.37 10.87
N VAL A 226 15.25 3.88 10.60
CA VAL A 226 14.88 3.26 9.31
C VAL A 226 14.02 4.14 8.38
N VAL A 227 13.34 5.16 8.92
CA VAL A 227 12.45 6.07 8.17
C VAL A 227 13.21 7.34 7.74
N VAL A 228 12.85 7.90 6.58
CA VAL A 228 13.29 9.22 6.13
C VAL A 228 12.53 10.28 6.94
N LYS A 229 13.24 11.15 7.66
CA LYS A 229 12.63 12.25 8.43
C LYS A 229 11.80 13.16 7.51
N ARG A 230 10.49 12.92 7.42
CA ARG A 230 9.49 13.88 6.95
C ARG A 230 8.56 14.11 8.13
N GLN A 231 8.39 15.38 8.50
CA GLN A 231 7.54 15.78 9.62
C GLN A 231 6.11 15.24 9.39
N ASN A 232 5.53 14.66 10.44
CA ASN A 232 4.13 14.24 10.55
C ASN A 232 3.66 13.03 9.71
N HIS A 233 4.38 11.91 9.76
CA HIS A 233 3.78 10.61 9.41
C HIS A 233 3.59 9.75 10.67
N PRO A 234 2.38 9.21 10.91
CA PRO A 234 2.17 8.24 11.97
C PRO A 234 3.07 7.00 11.81
N VAL A 235 3.39 6.45 12.98
CA VAL A 235 4.51 5.60 13.40
C VAL A 235 4.42 4.14 12.90
N TYR A 236 3.30 3.74 12.31
CA TYR A 236 3.07 2.41 11.70
C TYR A 236 2.61 2.59 10.25
N PRO A 237 2.80 1.61 9.34
CA PRO A 237 3.00 1.84 7.92
C PRO A 237 1.79 2.49 7.24
N LEU A 238 1.65 3.80 7.36
CA LEU A 238 0.60 4.59 6.73
C LEU A 238 1.07 5.24 5.43
N SER A 239 2.08 4.65 4.77
CA SER A 239 2.34 4.94 3.36
C SER A 239 3.29 3.91 2.75
N SER A 240 2.86 2.64 2.72
CA SER A 240 3.01 1.95 1.46
C SER A 240 2.05 2.57 0.46
N ILE A 241 2.54 2.94 -0.71
CA ILE A 241 1.62 3.03 -1.85
C ILE A 241 1.40 1.59 -2.27
N ASP A 242 0.30 1.04 -1.79
CA ASP A 242 -0.23 -0.24 -2.23
C ASP A 242 -0.95 0.02 -3.55
N VAL A 243 -0.42 -0.56 -4.62
CA VAL A 243 -1.00 -0.41 -5.96
C VAL A 243 -1.49 -1.78 -6.39
N ASP A 244 -2.81 -1.96 -6.41
CA ASP A 244 -3.43 -3.06 -7.13
C ASP A 244 -3.38 -2.72 -8.63
N VAL A 245 -2.45 -3.38 -9.32
CA VAL A 245 -2.21 -3.13 -10.74
C VAL A 245 -3.35 -3.71 -11.57
N LEU A 246 -4.05 -4.74 -11.08
CA LEU A 246 -5.15 -5.36 -11.79
C LEU A 246 -6.39 -4.46 -11.76
N ASP A 247 -6.71 -3.89 -10.61
CA ASP A 247 -7.83 -2.94 -10.50
C ASP A 247 -7.55 -1.64 -11.26
N MET A 248 -6.32 -1.11 -11.21
CA MET A 248 -5.93 0.01 -12.08
C MET A 248 -6.06 -0.32 -13.56
N LYS A 249 -5.69 -1.54 -13.98
CA LYS A 249 -5.86 -1.98 -15.38
C LYS A 249 -7.34 -2.01 -15.78
N LYS A 250 -8.22 -2.56 -14.94
CA LYS A 250 -9.67 -2.56 -15.18
C LYS A 250 -10.19 -1.13 -15.31
N GLU A 251 -9.79 -0.22 -14.43
CA GLU A 251 -10.20 1.18 -14.49
C GLU A 251 -9.71 1.88 -15.77
N ILE A 252 -8.47 1.59 -16.20
CA ILE A 252 -7.93 2.10 -17.46
C ILE A 252 -8.71 1.54 -18.67
N GLU A 253 -9.11 0.27 -18.64
CA GLU A 253 -9.92 -0.36 -19.69
C GLU A 253 -11.27 0.34 -19.82
N ILE A 254 -11.98 0.53 -18.70
CA ILE A 254 -13.26 1.25 -18.63
C ILE A 254 -13.10 2.67 -19.16
N LYS A 255 -12.07 3.41 -18.70
CA LYS A 255 -11.82 4.78 -19.17
C LYS A 255 -11.46 4.85 -20.66
N LYS A 256 -10.82 3.81 -21.23
CA LYS A 256 -10.56 3.75 -22.67
C LYS A 256 -11.85 3.58 -23.47
N GLU A 257 -12.76 2.74 -23.00
CA GLU A 257 -14.09 2.57 -23.60
C GLU A 257 -14.89 3.89 -23.56
N GLU A 258 -14.90 4.59 -22.41
CA GLU A 258 -15.51 5.92 -22.27
C GLU A 258 -14.90 6.96 -23.23
N ILE A 259 -13.57 7.01 -23.33
CA ILE A 259 -12.88 7.92 -24.26
C ILE A 259 -13.25 7.61 -25.71
N GLN A 260 -13.47 6.34 -26.05
CA GLN A 260 -13.87 5.96 -27.41
C GLN A 260 -15.28 6.42 -27.72
N LEU A 261 -16.23 6.24 -26.81
CA LEU A 261 -17.60 6.75 -26.94
C LEU A 261 -17.62 8.27 -27.07
N LEU A 262 -16.87 9.00 -26.22
CA LEU A 262 -16.77 10.46 -26.32
C LEU A 262 -16.19 10.91 -27.67
N LYS A 263 -15.24 10.17 -28.24
CA LYS A 263 -14.66 10.50 -29.56
C LYS A 263 -15.70 10.35 -30.67
N GLU A 264 -16.55 9.32 -30.61
CA GLU A 264 -17.64 9.12 -31.56
C GLU A 264 -18.69 10.23 -31.45
N ASP A 265 -19.04 10.65 -30.23
CA ASP A 265 -19.98 11.75 -30.01
C ASP A 265 -19.41 13.10 -30.49
N ILE A 266 -18.12 13.36 -30.26
CA ILE A 266 -17.44 14.56 -30.78
C ILE A 266 -17.44 14.55 -32.32
N LEU A 267 -17.28 13.38 -32.95
CA LEU A 267 -17.31 13.27 -34.41
C LEU A 267 -18.71 13.61 -34.95
N LYS A 268 -19.77 13.04 -34.37
CA LYS A 268 -21.16 13.36 -34.74
C LYS A 268 -21.47 14.84 -34.56
N ALA A 269 -21.09 15.43 -33.43
CA ALA A 269 -21.31 16.85 -33.18
C ALA A 269 -20.56 17.75 -34.19
N LYS A 270 -19.39 17.33 -34.67
CA LYS A 270 -18.67 18.04 -35.74
C LYS A 270 -19.38 17.94 -37.08
N GLU A 271 -19.87 16.77 -37.44
CA GLU A 271 -20.64 16.56 -38.68
C GLU A 271 -21.94 17.37 -38.68
N GLU A 272 -22.67 17.37 -37.55
CA GLU A 272 -23.87 18.19 -37.36
C GLU A 272 -23.56 19.69 -37.49
N LYS A 273 -22.48 20.14 -36.86
CA LYS A 273 -22.02 21.53 -36.96
C LYS A 273 -21.68 21.90 -38.40
N GLU A 274 -20.93 21.07 -39.12
CA GLU A 274 -20.55 21.34 -40.51
C GLU A 274 -21.80 21.40 -41.42
N THR A 275 -22.75 20.51 -41.19
CA THR A 275 -24.04 20.50 -41.91
C THR A 275 -24.83 21.78 -41.64
N PHE A 276 -24.87 22.21 -40.38
CA PHE A 276 -25.53 23.45 -39.98
C PHE A 276 -24.85 24.70 -40.57
N GLU A 277 -23.52 24.76 -40.57
CA GLU A 277 -22.74 25.85 -41.18
C GLU A 277 -22.98 25.94 -42.69
N LYS A 278 -23.03 24.81 -43.40
CA LYS A 278 -23.39 24.77 -44.83
C LYS A 278 -24.79 25.32 -45.07
N LYS A 279 -25.76 24.93 -44.24
CA LYS A 279 -27.14 25.42 -44.35
C LYS A 279 -27.23 26.93 -44.14
N ILE A 280 -26.61 27.46 -43.10
CA ILE A 280 -26.55 28.91 -42.85
C ILE A 280 -25.89 29.65 -44.02
N THR A 281 -24.79 29.11 -44.55
CA THR A 281 -24.08 29.73 -45.67
C THR A 281 -24.97 29.82 -46.91
N SER A 282 -25.68 28.73 -47.24
CA SER A 282 -26.66 28.69 -48.33
C SER A 282 -27.78 29.72 -48.14
N GLU A 283 -28.36 29.79 -46.94
CA GLU A 283 -29.42 30.76 -46.61
C GLU A 283 -28.92 32.22 -46.73
N ILE A 284 -27.68 32.49 -46.31
CA ILE A 284 -27.05 33.81 -46.46
C ILE A 284 -26.85 34.15 -47.94
N GLU A 285 -26.42 33.20 -48.77
CA GLU A 285 -26.24 33.40 -50.20
C GLU A 285 -27.57 33.65 -50.92
N GLU A 286 -28.60 32.86 -50.62
CA GLU A 286 -29.97 33.07 -51.10
C GLU A 286 -30.48 34.46 -50.72
N PHE A 287 -30.30 34.87 -49.46
CA PHE A 287 -30.70 36.19 -48.99
C PHE A 287 -29.92 37.33 -49.69
N ARG A 288 -28.62 37.15 -49.92
CA ARG A 288 -27.79 38.10 -50.69
C ARG A 288 -28.26 38.21 -52.13
N SER A 289 -28.62 37.09 -52.77
CA SER A 289 -29.17 37.05 -54.12
C SER A 289 -30.52 37.78 -54.18
N PHE A 290 -31.42 37.49 -53.24
CA PHE A 290 -32.71 38.16 -53.10
C PHE A 290 -32.56 39.68 -52.97
N LYS A 291 -31.61 40.17 -52.15
CA LYS A 291 -31.31 41.60 -52.01
C LYS A 291 -30.86 42.28 -53.30
N LYS A 292 -30.26 41.54 -54.25
CA LYS A 292 -29.86 42.08 -55.56
C LYS A 292 -31.02 42.13 -56.56
N GLY A 293 -32.11 41.40 -56.30
CA GLY A 293 -33.27 41.28 -57.15
C GLY A 293 -34.11 42.56 -57.27
N MET A 294 -34.89 42.64 -58.35
CA MET A 294 -35.74 43.80 -58.67
C MET A 294 -36.80 44.06 -57.58
N ILE A 295 -37.34 42.99 -56.98
CA ILE A 295 -38.34 43.05 -55.91
C ILE A 295 -37.78 43.75 -54.66
N TRP A 296 -36.54 43.44 -54.26
CA TRP A 296 -35.90 44.09 -53.12
C TRP A 296 -35.66 45.58 -53.37
N LYS A 297 -35.21 45.95 -54.58
CA LYS A 297 -35.04 47.36 -54.97
C LYS A 297 -36.36 48.13 -54.94
N ILE A 298 -37.47 47.51 -55.34
CA ILE A 298 -38.82 48.08 -55.25
C ILE A 298 -39.24 48.25 -53.78
N LEU A 299 -39.03 47.23 -52.94
CA LEU A 299 -39.32 47.28 -51.51
C LEU A 299 -38.50 48.37 -50.79
N GLU A 300 -37.22 48.52 -51.13
CA GLU A 300 -36.34 49.55 -50.57
C GLU A 300 -36.79 50.96 -50.99
N LYS A 301 -37.22 51.12 -52.25
CA LYS A 301 -37.80 52.36 -52.77
C LYS A 301 -39.12 52.69 -52.06
N TYR A 302 -40.00 51.71 -51.90
CA TYR A 302 -41.25 51.86 -51.13
C TYR A 302 -41.00 52.22 -49.67
N ARG A 303 -40.02 51.56 -49.00
CA ARG A 303 -39.60 51.92 -47.63
C ARG A 303 -39.10 53.35 -47.55
N LYS A 304 -38.23 53.80 -48.46
CA LYS A 304 -37.75 55.20 -48.51
C LYS A 304 -38.89 56.20 -48.70
N ILE A 305 -39.88 55.88 -49.54
CA ILE A 305 -41.07 56.71 -49.74
C ILE A 305 -41.92 56.77 -48.47
N ARG A 306 -42.21 55.62 -47.85
CA ARG A 306 -42.96 55.55 -46.59
C ARG A 306 -42.25 56.28 -45.44
N TYR A 307 -40.92 56.20 -45.37
CA TYR A 307 -40.10 56.89 -44.37
C TYR A 307 -40.12 58.41 -44.55
N ARG A 308 -40.07 58.90 -45.80
CA ARG A 308 -40.21 60.33 -46.13
C ARG A 308 -41.61 60.85 -45.79
N LEU A 309 -42.65 60.03 -45.95
CA LEU A 309 -44.03 60.38 -45.58
C LEU A 309 -44.27 60.40 -44.05
N GLN A 310 -43.38 59.79 -43.26
CA GLN A 310 -43.48 59.72 -41.79
C GLN A 310 -42.51 60.66 -41.04
N GLY A 311 -41.71 61.47 -41.74
CA GLY A 311 -40.99 62.61 -41.13
C GLY A 311 -39.88 62.27 -40.13
N LYS A 312 -39.13 61.18 -40.27
CA LYS A 312 -37.94 60.90 -39.42
C LYS A 312 -36.65 60.74 -40.26
N LYS A 313 -35.53 61.32 -39.80
CA LYS A 313 -34.18 61.21 -40.40
C LYS A 313 -33.61 59.80 -40.22
N LEU A 314 -32.76 59.35 -41.15
CA LEU A 314 -31.94 58.14 -41.02
C LEU A 314 -30.67 58.46 -40.20
N ASP A 315 -30.41 57.68 -39.15
CA ASP A 315 -29.06 57.39 -38.63
C ASP A 315 -28.66 55.98 -39.10
#